data_AF-A0A7C8PIH9-F1
#
_entry.id   AF-A0A7C8PIH9-F1
#
_cell.length_a   1.000
_cell.length_b   1.000
_cell.length_c   1.000
_cell.angle_alpha   90.00
_cell.angle_beta   90.00
_cell.angle_gamma   90.00
#
_symmetry.space_group_name_H-M   'P 1'
#
loop_
_entity.id
_entity.type
_entity.pdbx_description
1 polymer ?
#
loop_
_entity_poly.entity_id
_entity_poly.type
_entity_poly.pdbx_seq_one_letter_code
_entity_poly.pdbx_strand_id
1 'polypeptide(L)'
;MDGRRGSTGPANASSRGSNSAYQSQASGPGPLASIDWVIGTRVKITTILDDTVEGNIFSYDTAANCVSLITGPNSTSTLSKTAPVNVRILKIPFLKDVVVISPSKPPQNASTSKGPFSAAEPQIRSLSLRAIRDRELGALRAESEKLQGHGVGVTAEGQDIFNALSKTYVKIAVSPTIGSEKI
;
A
#
# COMPACT_ATOMS: atom_id res chain seq x y z
N MET A 1 50.46 -22.62 63.89
CA MET A 1 50.13 -21.34 63.24
C MET A 1 49.34 -21.64 61.97
N ASP A 2 48.17 -22.27 62.07
CA ASP A 2 46.88 -21.75 62.58
C ASP A 2 46.31 -20.62 61.74
N GLY A 3 45.19 -20.90 61.09
CA GLY A 3 44.44 -19.91 60.32
C GLY A 3 43.27 -20.45 59.50
N ARG A 4 42.41 -21.31 60.07
CA ARG A 4 41.08 -21.63 59.51
C ARG A 4 40.11 -20.45 59.71
N ARG A 5 39.33 -20.10 58.67
CA ARG A 5 37.91 -19.62 58.69
C ARG A 5 37.53 -19.41 57.20
N GLY A 6 36.61 -20.18 56.60
CA GLY A 6 35.14 -20.04 56.66
C GLY A 6 34.70 -18.79 55.87
N SER A 7 33.63 -18.70 55.06
CA SER A 7 32.41 -19.48 54.83
C SER A 7 31.60 -18.72 53.76
N THR A 8 30.93 -19.47 52.89
CA THR A 8 29.67 -19.24 52.12
C THR A 8 28.92 -17.89 52.16
N GLY A 9 28.53 -17.42 50.95
CA GLY A 9 27.21 -16.79 50.68
C GLY A 9 27.25 -15.49 49.85
N PRO A 10 26.52 -15.38 48.71
CA PRO A 10 26.32 -14.09 48.04
C PRO A 10 25.22 -13.28 48.75
N ALA A 11 25.53 -12.03 49.11
CA ALA A 11 24.57 -11.10 49.68
C ALA A 11 23.65 -10.54 48.57
N ASN A 12 22.35 -10.77 48.77
CA ASN A 12 21.24 -10.21 48.00
C ASN A 12 21.10 -8.71 48.30
N ALA A 13 21.42 -7.85 47.33
CA ALA A 13 21.13 -6.42 47.39
C ALA A 13 19.94 -6.11 46.48
N SER A 14 18.76 -6.06 47.07
CA SER A 14 17.51 -5.62 46.43
C SER A 14 17.53 -4.10 46.27
N SER A 15 17.67 -3.63 45.03
CA SER A 15 17.53 -2.23 44.67
C SER A 15 16.04 -1.84 44.64
N ARG A 16 15.58 -1.19 45.71
CA ARG A 16 14.35 -0.39 45.68
C ARG A 16 14.67 0.95 44.99
N GLY A 17 14.38 1.02 43.70
CA GLY A 17 14.44 2.25 42.91
C GLY A 17 13.11 2.98 42.95
N SER A 18 13.15 4.19 43.50
CA SER A 18 12.05 5.16 43.56
C SER A 18 11.55 5.55 42.16
N ASN A 19 10.24 5.59 41.99
CA ASN A 19 9.56 6.09 40.79
C ASN A 19 9.71 7.62 40.70
N SER A 20 10.55 8.10 39.78
CA SER A 20 10.34 9.37 39.06
C SER A 20 11.35 9.47 37.92
N ALA A 21 10.88 9.37 36.68
CA ALA A 21 11.68 9.71 35.50
C ALA A 21 10.76 10.16 34.36
N TYR A 22 10.43 11.46 34.36
CA TYR A 22 10.39 12.19 33.10
C TYR A 22 11.83 12.50 32.72
N GLN A 23 12.47 11.62 31.95
CA GLN A 23 13.67 12.00 31.21
C GLN A 23 13.79 11.19 29.93
N SER A 24 13.71 11.91 28.83
CA SER A 24 13.93 11.45 27.46
C SER A 24 15.34 10.89 27.28
N GLN A 25 15.46 9.59 26.99
CA GLN A 25 16.63 9.01 26.34
C GLN A 25 16.16 8.02 25.26
N ALA A 26 16.39 8.39 24.02
CA ALA A 26 16.06 7.60 22.85
C ALA A 26 17.08 6.45 22.67
N SER A 27 16.68 5.23 23.06
CA SER A 27 17.22 3.97 22.53
C SER A 27 16.43 2.78 23.08
N GLY A 28 15.13 2.75 22.81
CA GLY A 28 14.25 1.62 23.08
C GLY A 28 13.13 1.61 22.04
N PRO A 29 12.56 0.45 21.69
CA PRO A 29 11.43 0.39 20.78
C PRO A 29 10.29 1.21 21.41
N GLY A 30 9.98 2.39 20.86
CA GLY A 30 8.84 3.18 21.31
C GLY A 30 7.53 2.38 21.16
N PRO A 31 6.39 2.91 21.65
CA PRO A 31 5.09 2.21 21.59
C PRO A 31 4.71 1.68 20.20
N LEU A 32 5.26 2.30 19.14
CA LEU A 32 5.06 1.89 17.75
C LEU A 32 5.81 0.60 17.40
N ALA A 33 7.00 0.39 17.96
CA ALA A 33 7.83 -0.78 17.67
C ALA A 33 7.29 -2.06 18.33
N SER A 34 6.46 -1.96 19.38
CA SER A 34 5.75 -3.12 19.95
C SER A 34 4.55 -3.59 19.11
N ILE A 35 4.08 -2.82 18.14
CA ILE A 35 2.89 -3.14 17.31
C ILE A 35 3.28 -3.44 15.86
N ASP A 36 4.53 -3.17 15.48
CA ASP A 36 5.06 -3.33 14.13
C ASP A 36 4.86 -4.74 13.55
N TRP A 37 5.08 -5.77 14.37
CA TRP A 37 4.88 -7.18 14.00
C TRP A 37 3.42 -7.55 13.66
N VAL A 38 2.44 -6.75 14.09
CA VAL A 38 1.01 -7.02 13.91
C VAL A 38 0.60 -6.81 12.45
N ILE A 39 1.27 -5.92 11.72
CA ILE A 39 0.91 -5.61 10.33
C ILE A 39 1.36 -6.74 9.40
N GLY A 40 0.50 -7.07 8.43
CA GLY A 40 0.66 -8.21 7.54
C GLY A 40 0.23 -9.55 8.16
N THR A 41 -0.06 -9.59 9.46
CA THR A 41 -0.58 -10.77 10.15
C THR A 41 -2.01 -11.03 9.70
N ARG A 42 -2.32 -12.30 9.40
CA ARG A 42 -3.68 -12.75 9.11
C ARG A 42 -4.39 -13.07 10.40
N VAL A 43 -5.54 -12.44 10.61
CA VAL A 43 -6.34 -12.56 11.84
C VAL A 43 -7.78 -12.94 11.52
N LYS A 44 -8.40 -13.62 12.47
CA LYS A 44 -9.84 -13.81 12.59
C LYS A 44 -10.33 -12.94 13.73
N ILE A 45 -11.23 -12.01 13.43
CA ILE A 45 -11.80 -11.08 14.40
C ILE A 45 -13.26 -11.44 14.59
N THR A 46 -13.67 -11.60 15.84
CA THR A 46 -15.07 -11.75 16.24
C THR A 46 -15.54 -10.43 16.83
N THR A 47 -16.63 -9.88 16.32
CA THR A 47 -17.22 -8.63 16.86
C THR A 47 -18.19 -8.93 18.00
N ILE A 48 -18.64 -7.88 18.70
CA ILE A 48 -19.67 -7.99 19.74
C ILE A 48 -21.03 -8.48 19.22
N LEU A 49 -21.26 -8.42 17.90
CA LEU A 49 -22.46 -8.95 17.24
C LEU A 49 -22.30 -10.42 16.83
N ASP A 50 -21.24 -11.08 17.29
CA ASP A 50 -20.83 -12.44 16.91
C ASP A 50 -20.51 -12.62 15.41
N ASP A 51 -20.43 -11.53 14.64
CA ASP A 51 -19.92 -11.55 13.27
C ASP A 51 -18.41 -11.81 13.27
N THR A 52 -17.98 -12.77 12.45
CA THR A 52 -16.57 -13.10 12.24
C THR A 52 -16.04 -12.55 10.92
N VAL A 53 -14.90 -11.87 10.96
CA VAL A 53 -14.20 -11.34 9.79
C VAL A 53 -12.78 -11.88 9.76
N GLU A 54 -12.38 -12.44 8.62
CA GLU A 54 -11.00 -12.88 8.39
C GLU A 54 -10.32 -11.98 7.36
N GLY A 55 -9.06 -11.64 7.63
CA GLY A 55 -8.27 -10.81 6.73
C GLY A 55 -6.86 -10.54 7.23
N ASN A 56 -6.09 -9.80 6.44
CA ASN A 56 -4.76 -9.37 6.81
C ASN A 56 -4.81 -7.95 7.38
N ILE A 57 -4.09 -7.72 8.48
CA ILE A 57 -3.97 -6.38 9.07
C ILE A 57 -3.15 -5.51 8.13
N PHE A 58 -3.78 -4.47 7.60
CA PHE A 58 -3.15 -3.47 6.76
C PHE A 58 -2.58 -2.32 7.58
N SER A 59 -3.38 -1.81 8.52
CA SER A 59 -2.98 -0.71 9.40
C SER A 59 -3.69 -0.78 10.74
N TYR A 60 -3.10 -0.12 11.73
CA TYR A 60 -3.61 0.04 13.08
C TYR A 60 -3.45 1.49 13.50
N ASP A 61 -4.53 2.14 13.91
CA ASP A 61 -4.54 3.52 14.36
C ASP A 61 -4.89 3.58 15.85
N THR A 62 -3.89 3.96 16.66
CA THR A 62 -4.04 4.14 18.11
C THR A 62 -4.89 5.37 18.46
N ALA A 63 -4.85 6.43 17.66
CA ALA A 63 -5.57 7.66 17.92
C ALA A 63 -7.06 7.49 17.63
N ALA A 64 -7.40 6.85 16.51
CA ALA A 64 -8.79 6.53 16.17
C ALA A 64 -9.31 5.21 16.77
N ASN A 65 -8.43 4.45 17.43
CA ASN A 65 -8.72 3.14 18.03
C ASN A 65 -9.41 2.19 17.03
N CYS A 66 -8.84 2.06 15.84
CA CYS A 66 -9.37 1.24 14.76
C CYS A 66 -8.29 0.39 14.08
N VAL A 67 -8.72 -0.73 13.49
CA VAL A 67 -7.89 -1.65 12.71
C VAL A 67 -8.47 -1.77 11.30
N SER A 68 -7.61 -1.70 10.29
CA SER A 68 -8.00 -1.88 8.90
C SER A 68 -7.56 -3.26 8.41
N LEU A 69 -8.52 -4.03 7.91
CA LEU A 69 -8.31 -5.35 7.35
C LEU A 69 -8.47 -5.32 5.83
N ILE A 70 -7.58 -5.98 5.12
CA ILE A 70 -7.81 -6.41 3.74
C ILE A 70 -8.50 -7.77 3.79
N THR A 71 -9.69 -7.84 3.20
CA THR A 71 -10.57 -9.02 3.18
C THR A 71 -10.82 -9.48 1.74
N GLY A 72 -11.10 -10.77 1.57
CA GLY A 72 -11.38 -11.40 0.26
C GLY A 72 -10.47 -12.59 -0.10
N PRO A 73 -10.73 -13.30 -1.20
CA PRO A 73 -9.99 -14.50 -1.59
C PRO A 73 -8.51 -14.23 -1.92
N ASN A 74 -8.18 -12.98 -2.24
CA ASN A 74 -6.81 -12.50 -2.51
C ASN A 74 -6.21 -11.73 -1.32
N SER A 75 -6.59 -12.03 -0.08
CA SER A 75 -6.02 -11.40 1.14
C SER A 75 -4.56 -11.81 1.41
N THR A 76 -3.84 -12.34 0.43
CA THR A 76 -2.39 -12.56 0.51
C THR A 76 -1.68 -11.25 0.15
N SER A 77 -0.46 -11.04 0.66
CA SER A 77 0.27 -9.76 0.50
C SER A 77 0.57 -9.38 -0.96
N THR A 78 0.22 -10.23 -1.92
CA THR A 78 0.32 -10.02 -3.36
C THR A 78 -1.07 -9.66 -3.92
N LEU A 79 -1.48 -8.42 -3.70
CA LEU A 79 -2.71 -7.86 -4.28
C LEU A 79 -2.68 -8.05 -5.81
N SER A 80 -3.63 -8.82 -6.35
CA SER A 80 -3.71 -9.09 -7.78
C SER A 80 -4.03 -7.79 -8.55
N LYS A 81 -3.41 -7.60 -9.72
CA LYS A 81 -3.45 -6.34 -10.51
C LYS A 81 -4.86 -5.90 -10.95
N THR A 82 -5.88 -6.73 -10.77
CA THR A 82 -7.16 -6.63 -11.49
C THR A 82 -8.38 -6.90 -10.62
N ALA A 83 -8.23 -7.43 -9.39
CA ALA A 83 -9.37 -7.72 -8.53
C ALA A 83 -9.64 -6.55 -7.57
N PRO A 84 -10.90 -6.15 -7.37
CA PRO A 84 -11.25 -5.19 -6.34
C PRO A 84 -10.86 -5.74 -4.97
N VAL A 85 -10.18 -4.90 -4.18
CA VAL A 85 -9.72 -5.23 -2.82
C VAL A 85 -10.77 -4.72 -1.84
N ASN A 86 -11.27 -5.59 -0.96
CA ASN A 86 -12.22 -5.17 0.05
C ASN A 86 -11.47 -4.76 1.32
N VAL A 87 -11.52 -3.49 1.67
CA VAL A 87 -10.93 -2.96 2.90
C VAL A 87 -12.04 -2.74 3.91
N ARG A 88 -11.91 -3.35 5.09
CA ARG A 88 -12.85 -3.20 6.21
C ARG A 88 -12.17 -2.54 7.39
N ILE A 89 -12.74 -1.45 7.87
CA ILE A 89 -12.26 -0.73 9.05
C ILE A 89 -13.13 -1.13 10.24
N LEU A 90 -12.51 -1.63 11.30
CA LEU A 90 -13.17 -2.08 12.52
C LEU A 90 -12.70 -1.25 13.70
N LYS A 91 -13.65 -0.75 14.49
CA LYS A 91 -13.36 -0.07 15.76
C LYS A 91 -13.03 -1.11 16.82
N ILE A 92 -11.89 -0.94 17.49
CA ILE A 92 -11.39 -1.85 18.51
C ILE A 92 -12.38 -2.04 19.68
N PRO A 93 -13.13 -1.01 20.14
CA PRO A 93 -14.15 -1.18 21.18
C PRO A 93 -15.28 -2.15 20.85
N PHE A 94 -15.49 -2.49 19.56
CA PHE A 94 -16.54 -3.42 19.13
C PHE A 94 -16.01 -4.81 18.80
N LEU A 95 -14.74 -5.08 19.11
CA LEU A 95 -14.14 -6.39 18.97
C LEU A 95 -14.35 -7.18 20.26
N LYS A 96 -14.82 -8.41 20.11
CA LYS A 96 -15.01 -9.37 21.19
C LYS A 96 -13.78 -10.26 21.35
N ASP A 97 -13.22 -10.73 20.24
CA ASP A 97 -12.05 -11.60 20.23
C ASP A 97 -11.22 -11.43 18.95
N VAL A 98 -9.91 -11.67 19.04
CA VAL A 98 -8.95 -11.57 17.93
C VAL A 98 -8.00 -12.76 17.99
N VAL A 99 -8.08 -13.62 16.98
CA VAL A 99 -7.25 -14.82 16.86
C VAL A 99 -6.29 -14.65 15.69
N VAL A 100 -4.99 -14.87 15.93
CA VAL A 100 -3.97 -14.88 14.88
C VAL A 100 -4.01 -16.22 14.13
N ILE A 101 -4.30 -16.18 12.83
CA ILE A 101 -4.30 -17.35 11.95
C ILE A 101 -2.91 -17.60 11.37
N SER A 102 -2.26 -16.54 10.88
CA SER A 102 -0.93 -16.64 10.29
C SER A 102 -0.10 -15.40 10.63
N PRO A 103 1.01 -15.55 11.37
CA PRO A 103 1.85 -14.42 11.74
C PRO A 103 2.49 -13.78 10.50
N SER A 104 2.71 -12.48 10.56
CA SER A 104 3.50 -11.79 9.54
C SER A 104 4.92 -12.36 9.49
N LYS A 105 5.42 -12.69 8.28
CA LYS A 105 6.83 -13.05 8.12
C LYS A 105 7.66 -11.77 8.27
N PRO A 106 8.63 -11.69 9.19
CA PRO A 106 9.52 -10.53 9.24
C PRO A 106 10.22 -10.39 7.89
N PRO A 107 10.46 -9.16 7.41
CA PRO A 107 11.10 -8.95 6.11
C PRO A 107 12.42 -9.73 6.08
N GLN A 108 12.60 -10.52 5.01
CA GLN A 108 13.70 -11.48 4.84
C GLN A 108 15.10 -10.81 4.79
N ASN A 109 15.16 -9.48 4.89
CA ASN A 109 16.38 -8.67 4.92
C ASN A 109 16.54 -7.84 6.22
N ALA A 110 15.95 -8.29 7.34
CA ALA A 110 16.16 -7.67 8.65
C ALA A 110 17.53 -8.04 9.25
N SER A 111 18.62 -7.65 8.59
CA SER A 111 19.94 -7.57 9.21
C SER A 111 20.17 -6.15 9.70
N THR A 112 19.39 -5.68 10.68
CA THR A 112 19.80 -4.58 11.56
C THR A 112 18.82 -4.44 12.72
N SER A 113 19.36 -4.08 13.87
CA SER A 113 18.73 -3.86 15.18
C SER A 113 17.71 -2.70 15.24
N LYS A 114 17.04 -2.38 14.14
CA LYS A 114 16.00 -1.35 14.03
C LYS A 114 14.73 -2.04 13.54
N GLY A 115 13.58 -1.75 14.19
CA GLY A 115 12.35 -2.54 14.10
C GLY A 115 11.84 -2.88 12.68
N PRO A 116 10.83 -3.76 12.56
CA PRO A 116 10.48 -4.40 11.30
C PRO A 116 10.08 -3.45 10.15
N PHE A 117 9.62 -2.22 10.42
CA PHE A 117 9.46 -1.19 9.39
C PHE A 117 10.71 -0.38 9.04
N SER A 118 11.75 -0.39 9.86
CA SER A 118 12.99 0.34 9.56
C SER A 118 13.73 -0.24 8.34
N ALA A 119 13.43 -1.50 7.99
CA ALA A 119 13.97 -2.21 6.83
C ALA A 119 12.87 -2.68 5.85
N ALA A 120 11.61 -2.27 6.07
CA ALA A 120 10.52 -2.62 5.17
C ALA A 120 10.58 -1.74 3.92
N GLU A 121 11.14 -2.26 2.84
CA GLU A 121 10.94 -1.67 1.51
C GLU A 121 9.53 -2.04 1.03
N PRO A 122 8.60 -1.06 0.90
CA PRO A 122 7.30 -1.35 0.33
C PRO A 122 7.52 -1.92 -1.08
N GLN A 123 6.79 -2.98 -1.44
CA GLN A 123 6.89 -3.56 -2.77
C GLN A 123 6.29 -2.59 -3.80
N ILE A 124 7.09 -1.62 -4.23
CA ILE A 124 6.74 -0.70 -5.31
C ILE A 124 6.76 -1.52 -6.59
N ARG A 125 5.60 -1.69 -7.23
CA ARG A 125 5.53 -2.41 -8.50
C ARG A 125 6.22 -1.60 -9.59
N SER A 126 6.91 -2.30 -10.49
CA SER A 126 7.47 -1.67 -11.69
C SER A 126 6.34 -1.10 -12.56
N LEU A 127 6.49 0.16 -12.94
CA LEU A 127 5.64 0.82 -13.92
C LEU A 127 6.24 0.57 -15.30
N SER A 128 5.42 0.12 -16.26
CA SER A 128 5.87 -0.05 -17.64
C SER A 128 5.97 1.33 -18.30
N LEU A 129 7.19 1.87 -18.37
CA LEU A 129 7.45 3.15 -19.03
C LEU A 129 6.97 3.16 -20.49
N ARG A 130 7.02 2.00 -21.16
CA ARG A 130 6.48 1.83 -22.52
C ARG A 130 4.98 2.13 -22.58
N ALA A 131 4.18 1.55 -21.70
CA ALA A 131 2.73 1.77 -21.71
C ALA A 131 2.37 3.22 -21.39
N ILE A 132 3.18 3.88 -20.56
CA ILE A 132 3.02 5.31 -20.26
C ILE A 132 3.31 6.15 -21.52
N ARG A 133 4.43 5.89 -22.21
CA ARG A 133 4.76 6.59 -23.47
C ARG A 133 3.74 6.33 -24.57
N ASP A 134 3.25 5.11 -24.71
CA ASP A 134 2.24 4.77 -25.72
C ASP A 134 0.93 5.55 -25.45
N ARG A 135 0.55 5.70 -24.17
CA ARG A 135 -0.60 6.53 -23.76
C ARG A 135 -0.37 8.02 -24.04
N GLU A 136 0.82 8.53 -23.73
CA GLU A 136 1.22 9.91 -23.99
C GLU A 136 1.16 10.24 -25.50
N LEU A 137 1.77 9.39 -26.35
CA LEU A 137 1.74 9.55 -27.80
C LEU A 137 0.31 9.47 -28.37
N GLY A 138 -0.52 8.59 -27.82
CA GLY A 138 -1.94 8.51 -28.19
C GLY A 138 -2.70 9.80 -27.88
N ALA A 139 -2.46 10.40 -26.71
CA ALA A 139 -3.08 11.67 -26.32
C ALA A 139 -2.59 12.82 -27.20
N LEU A 140 -1.29 12.89 -27.51
CA LEU A 140 -0.72 13.90 -28.40
C LEU A 140 -1.30 13.81 -29.81
N ARG A 141 -1.44 12.59 -30.35
CA ARG A 141 -2.05 12.39 -31.67
C ARG A 141 -3.50 12.85 -31.69
N ALA A 142 -4.29 12.47 -30.68
CA ALA A 142 -5.69 12.87 -30.57
C ALA A 142 -5.84 14.40 -30.48
N GLU A 143 -4.97 15.07 -29.73
CA GLU A 143 -5.00 16.53 -29.62
C GLU A 143 -4.54 17.22 -30.91
N SER A 144 -3.52 16.68 -31.58
CA SER A 144 -3.09 17.20 -32.89
C SER A 144 -4.18 17.09 -33.95
N GLU A 145 -4.97 16.02 -33.95
CA GLU A 145 -6.09 15.85 -34.88
C GLU A 145 -7.22 16.85 -34.60
N LYS A 146 -7.50 17.16 -33.33
CA LYS A 146 -8.46 18.22 -32.98
C LYS A 146 -8.00 19.60 -33.43
N LEU A 147 -6.72 19.92 -33.24
CA LEU A 147 -6.15 21.20 -33.66
C LEU A 147 -6.15 21.34 -35.18
N GLN A 148 -5.90 20.26 -35.93
CA GLN A 148 -5.99 20.25 -37.39
C GLN A 148 -7.43 20.46 -37.90
N GLY A 149 -8.43 20.06 -37.13
CA GLY A 149 -9.84 20.31 -37.42
C GLY A 149 -10.34 21.70 -37.02
N HIS A 150 -9.53 22.52 -36.34
CA HIS A 150 -9.92 23.83 -35.87
C HIS A 150 -9.68 24.90 -36.94
N GLY A 151 -10.75 25.50 -37.48
CA GLY A 151 -10.65 26.52 -38.52
C GLY A 151 -10.21 27.88 -37.97
N VAL A 152 -9.19 28.49 -38.58
CA VAL A 152 -8.75 29.85 -38.23
C VAL A 152 -9.74 30.87 -38.79
N GLY A 153 -10.34 31.70 -37.92
CA GLY A 153 -11.30 32.74 -38.32
C GLY A 153 -12.76 32.29 -38.45
N VAL A 154 -13.11 31.10 -37.94
CA VAL A 154 -14.47 30.56 -37.95
C VAL A 154 -15.20 30.95 -36.66
N THR A 155 -16.50 31.27 -36.75
CA THR A 155 -17.34 31.49 -35.56
C THR A 155 -17.57 30.19 -34.79
N ALA A 156 -17.94 30.28 -33.51
CA ALA A 156 -18.18 29.10 -32.67
C ALA A 156 -19.24 28.16 -33.28
N GLU A 157 -20.33 28.73 -33.81
CA GLU A 157 -21.41 27.99 -34.44
C GLU A 157 -20.94 27.28 -35.73
N GLY A 158 -20.05 27.91 -36.50
CA GLY A 158 -19.49 27.33 -37.73
C GLY A 158 -18.57 26.14 -37.44
N GLN A 159 -17.75 26.23 -36.39
CA GLN A 159 -16.90 25.12 -35.95
C GLN A 159 -17.74 23.95 -35.42
N ASP A 160 -18.84 24.21 -34.72
CA ASP A 160 -19.76 23.18 -34.22
C ASP A 160 -20.46 22.43 -35.36
N ILE A 161 -20.90 23.14 -36.39
CA ILE A 161 -21.46 22.51 -37.60
C ILE A 161 -20.41 21.64 -38.29
N PHE A 162 -19.18 22.14 -38.49
CA PHE A 162 -18.08 21.37 -39.07
C PHE A 162 -17.75 20.12 -38.25
N ASN A 163 -17.71 20.24 -36.92
CA ASN A 163 -17.45 19.13 -36.02
C ASN A 163 -18.57 18.07 -36.09
N ALA A 164 -19.84 18.50 -36.13
CA ALA A 164 -20.99 17.60 -36.23
C ALA A 164 -21.03 16.84 -37.56
N LEU A 165 -20.75 17.54 -38.67
CA LEU A 165 -20.66 16.95 -39.99
C LEU A 165 -19.45 16.01 -40.10
N SER A 166 -18.28 16.42 -39.64
CA SER A 166 -17.05 15.61 -39.69
C SER A 166 -17.15 14.32 -38.86
N LYS A 167 -17.99 14.29 -37.81
CA LYS A 167 -18.31 13.08 -37.04
C LYS A 167 -19.28 12.14 -37.73
N THR A 168 -20.12 12.63 -38.65
CA THR A 168 -21.16 11.84 -39.35
C THR A 168 -20.72 11.37 -40.74
N TYR A 169 -19.82 12.08 -41.41
CA TYR A 169 -19.23 11.60 -42.66
C TYR A 169 -18.21 10.49 -42.39
N VAL A 170 -18.51 9.28 -42.88
CA VAL A 170 -17.55 8.17 -42.90
C VAL A 170 -16.37 8.59 -43.76
N LYS A 171 -15.19 8.71 -43.16
CA LYS A 171 -13.92 8.90 -43.87
C LYS A 171 -13.64 7.61 -44.66
N ILE A 172 -14.12 7.54 -45.91
CA ILE A 172 -13.79 6.45 -46.83
C ILE A 172 -12.30 6.61 -47.14
N ALA A 173 -11.46 5.87 -46.42
CA ALA A 173 -10.04 5.81 -46.69
C ALA A 173 -9.83 5.09 -48.02
N VAL A 174 -9.60 5.87 -49.09
CA VAL A 174 -9.07 5.32 -50.35
C VAL A 174 -7.58 5.07 -50.13
N SER A 175 -7.19 3.80 -50.04
CA SER A 175 -5.79 3.38 -50.06
C SER A 175 -5.16 3.74 -51.41
N PRO A 176 -3.98 4.41 -51.45
CA PRO A 176 -3.26 4.56 -52.70
C PRO A 176 -2.60 3.23 -53.06
N THR A 177 -3.20 2.50 -53.99
CA THR A 177 -2.53 1.39 -54.70
C THR A 177 -1.40 2.00 -55.52
N ILE A 178 -0.16 1.88 -55.03
CA ILE A 178 1.03 2.22 -55.81
C ILE A 178 1.16 1.17 -56.91
N GLY A 179 0.70 1.53 -58.11
CA GLY A 179 0.99 0.77 -59.33
C GLY A 179 2.44 1.00 -59.74
N SER A 180 3.30 0.02 -59.48
CA SER A 180 4.61 -0.08 -60.12
C SER A 180 4.48 -0.96 -61.36
N GLU A 181 4.17 -0.33 -62.50
CA GLU A 181 4.29 -0.92 -63.82
C GLU A 181 5.16 0.02 -64.67
N LYS A 182 6.34 -0.46 -65.06
CA LYS A 182 6.96 -0.23 -66.38
C LYS A 182 8.30 -0.97 -66.50
N ILE A 183 8.26 -1.98 -67.38
CA ILE A 183 9.23 -2.37 -68.44
C ILE A 183 10.71 -2.24 -68.11
#